data_AF-A0A4Q4Z6X8-F1
#
_entry.id   AF-A0A4Q4Z6X8-F1
#
_cell.length_a   1.000
_cell.length_b   1.000
_cell.length_c   1.000
_cell.angle_alpha   90.00
_cell.angle_beta   90.00
_cell.angle_gamma   90.00
#
_symmetry.space_group_name_H-M   'P 1'
#
loop_
_entity.id
_entity.type
_entity.pdbx_description
1 polymer ?
#
loop_
_entity_poly.entity_id
_entity_poly.type
_entity_poly.pdbx_seq_one_letter_code
_entity_poly.pdbx_strand_id
1 'polypeptide(L)'
;MACADQYALCNPSTLSCTTPAGLFTLTEHVWITNKLKFNTAQLATAGRIVGALADSSTFGTVSSLRSTALWANNQVVGTISPSLPDNQWQIEVLGWFQTNLAKVQAAMLDYASNTAGLSPFGSVEMRNSKRVGAQPSEAEDRAHLDQCANQLVRATGEVQNFSVCGVLLIVCVSTVIILLDCLLERIVDFSGRRDSVPRRARQADNKLHLLRLALRGDNNGGNGWELGQWDIPVQDNAKPVDRPTISNGLVAYAGLVGGGRVPEGGV
;
A
#
# COMPACT_ATOMS: atom_id res chain seq x y z
N MET A 1 35.43 30.78 1.60
CA MET A 1 34.19 31.40 1.06
C MET A 1 33.21 31.52 2.21
N ALA A 2 32.69 32.72 2.49
CA ALA A 2 31.71 32.92 3.55
C ALA A 2 30.38 33.29 2.89
N CYS A 3 29.36 32.43 3.05
CA CYS A 3 28.00 32.72 2.60
C CYS A 3 27.18 33.16 3.80
N ALA A 4 26.36 34.19 3.63
CA ALA A 4 25.40 34.64 4.63
C ALA A 4 23.99 34.46 4.07
N ASP A 5 23.23 33.56 4.67
CA ASP A 5 21.83 33.37 4.29
C ASP A 5 20.98 34.49 4.90
N GLN A 6 20.17 35.13 4.05
CA GLN A 6 19.24 36.18 4.46
C GLN A 6 17.84 35.83 3.96
N TYR A 7 16.86 36.06 4.82
CA TYR A 7 15.47 35.69 4.58
C TYR A 7 14.57 36.90 4.79
N ALA A 8 13.53 37.01 3.96
CA ALA A 8 12.47 37.99 4.12
C ALA A 8 11.12 37.27 4.00
N LEU A 9 10.21 37.56 4.93
CA LEU A 9 8.82 37.09 4.86
C LEU A 9 7.92 38.26 4.51
N CYS A 10 6.86 37.97 3.75
CA CYS A 10 5.89 38.95 3.32
C CYS A 10 4.49 38.49 3.72
N ASN A 11 3.68 39.43 4.19
CA ASN A 11 2.26 39.20 4.42
C ASN A 11 1.48 39.58 3.15
N PRO A 12 0.77 38.63 2.51
CA PRO A 12 0.03 38.91 1.29
C PRO A 12 -1.18 39.84 1.53
N SER A 13 -1.74 39.86 2.74
CA SER A 13 -2.92 40.68 3.06
C SER A 13 -2.58 42.15 3.28
N THR A 14 -1.37 42.44 3.78
CA THR A 14 -0.92 43.82 4.07
C THR A 14 0.17 44.32 3.12
N LEU A 15 0.62 43.46 2.20
CA LEU A 15 1.73 43.71 1.27
C LEU A 15 3.02 44.20 1.95
N SER A 16 3.16 43.92 3.24
CA SER A 16 4.30 44.33 4.05
C SER A 16 5.28 43.18 4.17
N CYS A 17 6.58 43.47 4.09
CA CYS A 17 7.64 42.48 4.21
C CYS A 17 8.61 42.84 5.34
N THR A 18 9.26 41.84 5.92
CA THR A 18 10.41 42.07 6.80
C THR A 18 11.62 42.50 5.98
N THR A 19 12.51 43.28 6.59
CA THR A 19 13.86 43.50 6.05
C THR A 19 14.61 42.16 6.00
N PRO A 20 15.44 41.91 4.96
CA PRO A 20 16.30 40.73 4.91
C PRO A 20 17.12 40.60 6.18
N ALA A 21 17.01 39.46 6.85
CA ALA A 21 17.70 39.20 8.11
C ALA A 21 18.06 37.71 8.24
N GLY A 22 18.92 37.40 9.21
CA GLY A 22 19.23 36.02 9.56
C GLY A 22 18.03 35.31 10.20
N LEU A 23 18.11 33.98 10.25
CA LEU A 23 17.01 33.13 10.73
C LEU A 23 16.55 33.50 12.15
N PHE A 24 17.46 33.81 13.06
CA PHE A 24 17.14 34.14 14.46
C PHE A 24 16.26 35.40 14.58
N THR A 25 16.60 36.45 13.83
CA THR A 25 15.80 37.69 13.79
C THR A 25 14.45 37.43 13.13
N LEU A 26 14.40 36.53 12.14
CA LEU A 26 13.16 36.16 11.48
C LEU A 26 12.22 35.39 12.43
N THR A 27 12.72 34.44 13.22
CA THR A 27 11.94 33.73 14.25
C THR A 27 11.34 34.72 15.26
N GLU A 28 12.13 35.69 15.72
CA GLU A 28 11.64 36.74 16.62
C GLU A 28 10.53 37.61 15.97
N HIS A 29 10.69 37.94 14.68
CA HIS A 29 9.69 38.70 13.93
C HIS A 29 8.36 37.96 13.74
N VAL A 30 8.40 36.64 13.60
CA VAL A 30 7.20 35.82 13.43
C VAL A 30 6.54 35.52 14.78
N TRP A 31 7.30 34.99 15.74
CA TRP A 31 6.72 34.38 16.94
C TRP A 31 6.60 35.31 18.14
N ILE A 32 7.58 36.22 18.32
CA ILE A 32 7.64 37.07 19.51
C ILE A 32 6.92 38.39 19.24
N THR A 33 7.32 39.08 18.19
CA THR A 33 6.83 40.44 17.89
C THR A 33 5.64 40.45 16.94
N ASN A 34 5.37 39.35 16.22
CA ASN A 34 4.39 39.28 15.13
C ASN A 34 4.41 40.55 14.25
N LYS A 35 5.61 40.95 13.81
CA LYS A 35 5.87 42.25 13.14
C LYS A 35 4.98 42.48 11.92
N LEU A 36 4.62 41.39 11.24
CA LEU A 36 3.78 41.39 10.03
C LEU A 36 2.28 41.29 10.30
N LYS A 37 1.86 41.24 11.58
CA LYS A 37 0.47 41.12 12.02
C LYS A 37 -0.26 39.95 11.34
N PHE A 38 0.37 38.78 11.34
CA PHE A 38 -0.24 37.57 10.81
C PHE A 38 -1.47 37.17 11.64
N ASN A 39 -2.51 36.69 10.95
CA ASN A 39 -3.61 35.97 11.59
C ASN A 39 -3.15 34.56 12.03
N THR A 40 -3.98 33.82 12.76
CA THR A 40 -3.61 32.49 13.30
C THR A 40 -3.19 31.49 12.21
N ALA A 41 -3.90 31.45 11.08
CA ALA A 41 -3.57 30.56 9.97
C ALA A 41 -2.27 30.97 9.25
N GLN A 42 -2.07 32.27 9.04
CA GLN A 42 -0.85 32.83 8.47
C GLN A 42 0.34 32.61 9.39
N LEU A 43 0.15 32.74 10.71
CA LEU A 43 1.19 32.49 11.70
C LEU A 43 1.60 31.02 11.71
N ALA A 44 0.64 30.09 11.68
CA ALA A 44 0.91 28.65 11.55
C ALA A 44 1.69 28.31 10.27
N THR A 45 1.39 28.99 9.15
CA THR A 45 2.11 28.81 7.88
C THR A 45 3.52 29.43 7.93
N ALA A 46 3.65 30.66 8.43
CA ALA A 46 4.93 31.33 8.60
C ALA A 46 5.86 30.55 9.54
N GLY A 47 5.29 29.99 10.60
CA GLY A 47 5.99 29.11 11.52
C GLY A 47 6.59 27.89 10.84
N ARG A 48 5.83 27.23 9.96
CA ARG A 48 6.30 26.07 9.17
C ARG A 48 7.48 26.47 8.29
N ILE A 49 7.36 27.62 7.63
CA ILE A 49 8.42 28.14 6.75
C ILE A 49 9.68 28.38 7.56
N VAL A 50 9.57 29.08 8.68
CA VAL A 50 10.72 29.39 9.53
C VAL A 50 11.36 28.12 10.11
N GLY A 51 10.56 27.12 10.48
CA GLY A 51 11.05 25.81 10.90
C GLY A 51 11.86 25.12 9.79
N ALA A 52 11.31 25.05 8.58
CA ALA A 52 11.99 24.46 7.42
C ALA A 52 13.30 25.21 7.08
N LEU A 53 13.33 26.53 7.23
CA LEU A 53 14.52 27.36 6.99
C LEU A 53 15.68 27.08 7.96
N ALA A 54 15.40 26.54 9.15
CA ALA A 54 16.44 26.13 10.09
C ALA A 54 17.29 24.99 9.53
N ASP A 55 16.63 24.00 8.94
CA ASP A 55 17.26 22.80 8.39
C ASP A 55 17.74 22.98 6.94
N SER A 56 17.20 23.99 6.24
CA SER A 56 17.53 24.30 4.84
C SER A 56 18.55 25.44 4.67
N SER A 57 19.35 25.75 5.69
CA SER A 57 20.43 26.74 5.55
C SER A 57 21.57 26.19 4.67
N THR A 58 22.36 27.08 4.07
CA THR A 58 23.57 26.72 3.31
C THR A 58 24.52 25.89 4.17
N PHE A 59 24.67 26.28 5.45
CA PHE A 59 25.43 25.48 6.42
C PHE A 59 24.82 24.08 6.62
N GLY A 60 23.50 23.98 6.81
CA GLY A 60 22.81 22.70 6.96
C GLY A 60 22.97 21.78 5.75
N THR A 61 22.91 22.34 4.54
CA THR A 61 23.09 21.58 3.29
C THR A 61 24.52 21.12 3.09
N VAL A 62 25.51 22.00 3.26
CA VAL A 62 26.92 21.63 3.11
C VAL A 62 27.37 20.65 4.19
N SER A 63 26.94 20.83 5.44
CA SER A 63 27.27 19.90 6.53
C SER A 63 26.64 18.51 6.32
N SER A 64 25.42 18.44 5.79
CA SER A 64 24.73 17.18 5.52
C SER A 64 25.33 16.41 4.35
N LEU A 65 25.65 17.10 3.25
CA LEU A 65 26.18 16.48 2.03
C LEU A 65 27.70 16.30 2.07
N ARG A 66 28.42 17.06 2.91
CA ARG A 66 29.89 16.99 3.06
C ARG A 66 30.58 17.18 1.71
N SER A 67 31.42 16.23 1.28
CA SER A 67 32.14 16.30 0.01
C SER A 67 31.23 16.24 -1.22
N THR A 68 30.03 15.64 -1.11
CA THR A 68 29.06 15.59 -2.22
C THR A 68 28.29 16.89 -2.38
N ALA A 69 28.46 17.85 -1.47
CA ALA A 69 27.95 19.20 -1.64
C ALA A 69 28.64 19.91 -2.81
N LEU A 70 29.87 19.49 -3.15
CA LEU A 70 30.67 20.09 -4.21
C LEU A 70 30.46 19.33 -5.52
N TRP A 71 29.92 19.99 -6.52
CA TRP A 71 29.87 19.52 -7.91
C TRP A 71 31.26 19.21 -8.47
N ALA A 72 32.29 19.92 -8.01
CA ALA A 72 33.69 19.62 -8.33
C ALA A 72 34.06 18.17 -7.98
N ASN A 73 33.44 17.57 -6.96
CA ASN A 73 33.68 16.18 -6.58
C ASN A 73 33.26 15.20 -7.68
N ASN A 74 32.22 15.53 -8.47
CA ASN A 74 31.76 14.70 -9.58
C ASN A 74 32.73 14.66 -10.77
N GLN A 75 33.69 15.58 -10.83
CA GLN A 75 34.71 15.61 -11.89
C GLN A 75 35.99 14.83 -11.53
N VAL A 76 36.09 14.33 -10.29
CA VAL A 76 37.26 13.56 -9.84
C VAL A 76 37.15 12.13 -10.36
N VAL A 77 38.20 11.65 -11.03
CA VAL A 77 38.31 10.25 -11.47
C VAL A 77 39.51 9.63 -10.76
N GLY A 78 39.24 8.73 -9.81
CA GLY A 78 40.28 8.17 -8.94
C GLY A 78 40.89 9.24 -8.04
N THR A 79 42.18 9.52 -8.22
CA THR A 79 42.91 10.58 -7.49
C THR A 79 43.22 11.80 -8.35
N ILE A 80 42.72 11.84 -9.59
CA ILE A 80 42.99 12.90 -10.56
C ILE A 80 41.78 13.84 -10.63
N SER A 81 42.02 15.14 -10.42
CA SER A 81 41.03 16.19 -10.65
C SER A 81 41.45 17.04 -11.87
N PRO A 82 40.57 17.26 -12.85
CA PRO A 82 40.84 18.23 -13.92
C PRO A 82 40.87 19.66 -13.37
N SER A 83 41.38 20.60 -14.18
CA SER A 83 41.29 22.03 -13.87
C SER A 83 39.82 22.44 -13.78
N LEU A 84 39.47 23.15 -12.72
CA LEU A 84 38.12 23.66 -12.51
C LEU A 84 37.91 24.97 -13.29
N PRO A 85 36.71 25.19 -13.85
CA PRO A 85 36.37 26.48 -14.44
C PRO A 85 36.49 27.64 -13.43
N ASP A 86 36.85 28.83 -13.91
CA ASP A 86 36.94 30.05 -13.07
C ASP A 86 35.61 30.38 -12.37
N ASN A 87 34.49 29.93 -12.94
CA ASN A 87 33.16 30.14 -12.39
C ASN A 87 32.63 28.99 -11.52
N GLN A 88 33.49 28.04 -11.13
CA GLN A 88 33.07 26.86 -10.35
C GLN A 88 32.38 27.27 -9.04
N TRP A 89 32.92 28.26 -8.32
CA TRP A 89 32.35 28.66 -7.03
C TRP A 89 30.93 29.23 -7.15
N GLN A 90 30.59 29.93 -8.24
CA GLN A 90 29.22 30.39 -8.46
C GLN A 90 28.28 29.21 -8.72
N ILE A 91 28.73 28.22 -9.49
CA ILE A 91 27.95 27.00 -9.79
C ILE A 91 27.63 26.26 -8.49
N GLU A 92 28.63 26.11 -7.60
CA GLU A 92 28.43 25.46 -6.30
C GLU A 92 27.40 26.20 -5.44
N VAL A 93 27.56 27.51 -5.29
CA VAL A 93 26.65 28.34 -4.46
C VAL A 93 25.23 28.32 -5.01
N LEU A 94 25.06 28.36 -6.34
CA LEU A 94 23.75 28.22 -6.98
C LEU A 94 23.14 26.84 -6.72
N GLY A 95 23.94 25.78 -6.78
CA GLY A 95 23.50 24.42 -6.47
C GLY A 95 23.05 24.26 -5.01
N TRP A 96 23.77 24.85 -4.06
CA TRP A 96 23.39 24.87 -2.65
C TRP A 96 22.08 25.63 -2.45
N PHE A 97 21.92 26.80 -3.07
CA PHE A 97 20.68 27.58 -3.01
C PHE A 97 19.47 26.82 -3.57
N GLN A 98 19.63 26.15 -4.71
CA GLN A 98 18.57 25.32 -5.30
C GLN A 98 18.20 24.15 -4.39
N THR A 99 19.19 23.52 -3.76
CA THR A 99 18.96 22.42 -2.82
C THR A 99 18.24 22.90 -1.56
N ASN A 100 18.63 24.08 -1.04
CA ASN A 100 17.94 24.71 0.09
C ASN A 100 16.46 24.98 -0.24
N LEU A 101 16.17 25.51 -1.43
CA LEU A 101 14.80 25.75 -1.87
C LEU A 101 14.01 24.45 -2.01
N ALA A 102 14.61 23.41 -2.58
CA ALA A 102 13.97 22.09 -2.70
C ALA A 102 13.67 21.48 -1.33
N LYS A 103 14.56 21.64 -0.34
CA LYS A 103 14.31 21.21 1.05
C LYS A 103 13.12 21.93 1.67
N VAL A 104 13.01 23.25 1.48
CA VAL A 104 11.84 24.01 1.96
C VAL A 104 10.55 23.50 1.31
N GLN A 105 10.57 23.24 0.00
CA GLN A 105 9.41 22.69 -0.71
C GLN A 105 9.03 21.30 -0.19
N ALA A 106 10.02 20.42 0.02
CA ALA A 106 9.80 19.09 0.58
C ALA A 106 9.20 19.17 1.99
N ALA A 107 9.73 20.03 2.87
CA ALA A 107 9.21 20.22 4.22
C ALA A 107 7.74 20.69 4.24
N MET A 108 7.33 21.51 3.27
CA MET A 108 5.92 21.93 3.14
C MET A 108 4.99 20.78 2.74
N LEU A 109 5.49 19.85 1.91
CA LEU A 109 4.74 18.67 1.49
C LEU A 109 4.67 17.63 2.60
N ASP A 110 5.78 17.38 3.29
CA ASP A 110 5.90 16.40 4.37
C ASP A 110 4.90 16.66 5.51
N TYR A 111 4.64 17.94 5.79
CA TYR A 111 3.64 18.35 6.77
C TYR A 111 2.25 17.75 6.50
N ALA A 112 1.83 17.69 5.23
CA ALA A 112 0.51 17.21 4.86
C ALA A 112 0.48 15.71 4.49
N SER A 113 1.62 15.10 4.17
CA SER A 113 1.69 13.69 3.77
C SER A 113 1.81 12.69 4.91
N ASN A 114 1.90 13.12 6.18
CA ASN A 114 2.08 12.26 7.36
C ASN A 114 3.16 11.16 7.16
N THR A 115 4.26 11.52 6.51
CA THR A 115 5.34 10.60 6.08
C THR A 115 6.19 10.09 7.24
N ALA A 116 6.03 10.67 8.43
CA ALA A 116 6.86 10.37 9.59
C ALA A 116 6.59 8.99 10.23
N GLY A 117 5.59 8.23 9.75
CA GLY A 117 5.29 6.88 10.25
C GLY A 117 5.12 6.88 11.78
N LEU A 118 4.50 7.93 12.32
CA LEU A 118 4.40 8.13 13.76
C LEU A 118 3.63 6.96 14.36
N SER A 119 4.25 6.30 15.34
CA SER A 119 3.58 5.34 16.21
C SER A 119 2.30 5.98 16.79
N PRO A 120 1.25 5.23 17.18
CA PRO A 120 0.02 5.77 17.78
C PRO A 120 0.22 6.70 19.00
N PHE A 121 1.44 6.79 19.54
CA PHE A 121 1.81 7.69 20.63
C PHE A 121 2.74 8.84 20.20
N GLY A 122 3.07 8.95 18.91
CA GLY A 122 3.91 10.00 18.36
C GLY A 122 3.04 11.17 17.87
N SER A 123 3.27 12.36 18.43
CA SER A 123 2.74 13.60 17.90
C SER A 123 3.87 14.46 17.35
N VAL A 124 3.64 15.14 16.23
CA VAL A 124 4.53 16.19 15.76
C VAL A 124 4.07 17.49 16.42
N GLU A 125 4.74 17.87 17.50
CA GLU A 125 4.52 19.19 18.09
C GLU A 125 5.33 20.21 17.30
N MET A 126 4.65 21.03 16.50
CA MET A 126 5.30 22.18 15.90
C MET A 126 5.46 23.24 16.98
N ARG A 127 6.64 23.27 17.60
CA ARG A 127 6.91 24.10 18.77
C ARG A 127 6.83 25.59 18.38
N ASN A 128 5.73 26.23 18.73
CA ASN A 128 5.61 27.69 18.63
C ASN A 128 6.68 28.30 19.53
N SER A 129 7.59 29.11 18.98
CA SER A 129 8.75 29.63 19.72
C SER A 129 8.39 30.71 20.76
N LYS A 130 7.10 30.82 21.14
CA LYS A 130 6.63 31.85 22.07
C LYS A 130 7.19 31.68 23.48
N ARG A 131 7.65 30.48 23.83
CA ARG A 131 8.61 30.11 24.89
C ARG A 131 8.74 28.59 24.87
N VAL A 132 9.92 28.06 25.16
CA VAL A 132 10.09 26.65 25.56
C VAL A 132 9.17 26.42 26.76
N GLY A 133 8.01 25.76 26.55
CA GLY A 133 7.01 25.49 27.60
C GLY A 133 5.72 26.34 27.56
N ALA A 134 5.50 27.18 26.55
CA ALA A 134 4.18 27.78 26.34
C ALA A 134 3.28 26.74 25.66
N GLN A 135 2.16 26.40 26.31
CA GLN A 135 1.16 25.51 25.72
C GLN A 135 0.58 26.19 24.47
N PRO A 136 0.51 25.49 23.32
CA PRO A 136 -0.12 26.05 22.13
C PRO A 136 -1.55 26.48 22.46
N SER A 137 -1.96 27.62 21.91
CA SER A 137 -3.34 28.06 22.11
C SER A 137 -4.27 27.12 21.32
N GLU A 138 -5.46 26.83 21.85
CA GLU A 138 -6.45 25.98 21.17
C GLU A 138 -6.77 26.48 19.74
N ALA A 139 -6.65 27.79 19.52
CA ALA A 139 -6.83 28.41 18.21
C ALA A 139 -5.69 28.11 17.22
N GLU A 140 -4.45 27.97 17.70
CA GLU A 140 -3.29 27.58 16.88
C GLU A 140 -3.39 26.09 16.49
N ASP A 141 -3.69 25.22 17.45
CA ASP A 141 -3.88 23.78 17.18
C ASP A 141 -5.00 23.54 16.17
N ARG A 142 -6.13 24.24 16.33
CA ARG A 142 -7.24 24.16 15.38
C ARG A 142 -6.84 24.67 13.99
N ALA A 143 -6.02 25.71 13.90
CA ALA A 143 -5.52 26.21 12.62
C ALA A 143 -4.58 25.20 11.93
N HIS A 144 -3.74 24.49 12.70
CA HIS A 144 -2.92 23.41 12.16
C HIS A 144 -3.78 22.24 11.65
N LEU A 145 -4.78 21.81 12.42
CA LEU A 145 -5.69 20.73 12.00
C LEU A 145 -6.48 21.09 10.74
N ASP A 146 -7.00 22.32 10.68
CA ASP A 146 -7.72 22.82 9.50
C ASP A 146 -6.81 22.90 8.27
N GLN A 147 -5.56 23.35 8.44
CA GLN A 147 -4.59 23.38 7.35
C GLN A 147 -4.21 21.98 6.84
N CYS A 148 -4.07 21.01 7.75
CA CYS A 148 -3.81 19.63 7.39
C CYS A 148 -5.00 19.03 6.61
N ALA A 149 -6.23 19.22 7.10
CA ALA A 149 -7.44 18.70 6.44
C ALA A 149 -7.68 19.29 5.05
N ASN A 150 -7.27 20.54 4.83
CA ASN A 150 -7.46 21.24 3.55
C ASN A 150 -6.29 21.06 2.57
N GLN A 151 -5.19 20.42 2.96
CA GLN A 151 -4.03 20.17 2.09
C GLN A 151 -4.09 18.75 1.50
N LEU A 152 -4.38 18.66 0.21
CA LEU A 152 -4.35 17.39 -0.52
C LEU A 152 -2.95 17.18 -1.09
N VAL A 153 -2.25 16.16 -0.58
CA VAL A 153 -0.97 15.71 -1.14
C VAL A 153 -1.17 14.37 -1.83
N ARG A 154 -0.46 14.17 -2.95
CA ARG A 154 -0.47 12.91 -3.65
C ARG A 154 0.33 11.89 -2.84
N ALA A 155 -0.35 10.95 -2.18
CA ALA A 155 0.28 9.83 -1.51
C ALA A 155 0.92 8.89 -2.57
N THR A 156 2.23 9.02 -2.77
CA THR A 156 3.00 8.13 -3.63
C THR A 156 3.61 7.02 -2.79
N GLY A 157 2.99 5.84 -2.75
CA GLY A 157 3.69 4.61 -2.33
C GLY A 157 2.97 3.69 -1.34
N GLU A 158 2.06 4.19 -0.50
CA GLU A 158 1.45 3.35 0.57
C GLU A 158 0.00 2.92 0.31
N VAL A 159 -0.74 3.69 -0.49
CA VAL A 159 -2.09 3.34 -0.92
C VAL A 159 -2.10 3.17 -2.43
N GLN A 160 -2.19 1.91 -2.89
CA GLN A 160 -2.57 1.66 -4.28
C GLN A 160 -3.99 2.22 -4.43
N ASN A 161 -4.11 3.29 -5.23
CA ASN A 161 -5.39 3.91 -5.54
C ASN A 161 -6.15 2.96 -6.48
N PHE A 162 -6.66 1.86 -5.95
CA PHE A 162 -7.55 0.99 -6.68
C PHE A 162 -8.81 1.78 -6.98
N SER A 163 -9.16 1.91 -8.25
CA SER A 163 -10.44 2.47 -8.64
C SER A 163 -11.54 1.57 -8.07
N VAL A 164 -12.13 1.96 -6.95
CA VAL A 164 -13.25 1.26 -6.30
C VAL A 164 -14.39 1.06 -7.30
N CYS A 165 -14.59 2.05 -8.19
CA CYS A 165 -15.52 1.96 -9.31
C CYS A 165 -15.17 0.80 -10.26
N GLY A 166 -13.89 0.65 -10.64
CA GLY A 166 -13.44 -0.46 -11.49
C GLY A 166 -13.66 -1.83 -10.84
N VAL A 167 -13.35 -1.96 -9.55
CA VAL A 167 -13.58 -3.20 -8.78
C VAL A 167 -15.08 -3.51 -8.71
N LEU A 168 -15.92 -2.51 -8.41
CA LEU A 168 -17.38 -2.67 -8.38
C LEU A 168 -17.95 -3.10 -9.73
N LEU A 169 -17.49 -2.52 -10.84
CA LEU A 169 -17.94 -2.91 -12.18
C LEU A 169 -17.62 -4.38 -12.47
N ILE A 170 -16.41 -4.84 -12.17
CA ILE A 170 -16.00 -6.23 -12.39
C ILE A 170 -16.86 -7.17 -11.53
N VAL A 171 -17.08 -6.84 -10.27
CA VAL A 171 -17.91 -7.64 -9.36
C VAL A 171 -19.36 -7.69 -9.87
N CYS A 172 -19.97 -6.55 -10.19
CA CYS A 172 -21.34 -6.50 -10.70
C CYS A 172 -21.52 -7.31 -11.99
N VAL A 173 -20.63 -7.13 -12.97
CA VAL A 173 -20.70 -7.85 -14.25
C VAL A 173 -20.53 -9.36 -14.03
N SER A 174 -19.57 -9.77 -13.21
CA SER A 174 -19.35 -11.19 -12.90
C SER A 174 -20.56 -11.81 -12.21
N THR A 175 -21.18 -11.07 -11.27
CA THR A 175 -22.37 -11.54 -10.55
C THR A 175 -23.57 -11.69 -11.49
N VAL A 176 -23.77 -10.76 -12.43
CA VAL A 176 -24.85 -10.83 -13.43
C VAL A 176 -24.65 -12.03 -14.37
N ILE A 177 -23.41 -12.30 -14.80
CA ILE A 177 -23.11 -13.46 -15.65
C ILE A 177 -23.44 -14.77 -14.93
N ILE A 178 -23.04 -14.90 -13.66
CA ILE A 178 -23.33 -16.11 -12.86
C ILE A 178 -24.84 -16.27 -12.65
N LEU A 179 -25.56 -15.17 -12.36
CA LEU A 179 -27.01 -15.21 -12.22
C LEU A 179 -27.71 -15.59 -13.54
N LEU A 180 -27.24 -15.08 -14.67
CA LEU A 180 -27.76 -15.45 -15.98
C LEU A 180 -27.57 -16.94 -16.26
N ASP A 181 -26.40 -17.50 -15.95
CA ASP A 181 -26.11 -18.92 -16.13
C ASP A 181 -27.06 -19.81 -15.29
N CYS A 182 -27.24 -19.47 -14.01
CA CYS A 182 -28.17 -20.19 -13.13
C CYS A 182 -29.64 -20.04 -13.55
N LEU A 183 -30.04 -18.88 -14.06
CA LEU A 183 -31.41 -18.63 -14.49
C LEU A 183 -31.71 -19.25 -15.86
N LEU A 184 -30.70 -19.38 -16.73
CA LEU A 184 -30.87 -19.97 -18.05
C LEU A 184 -31.38 -21.41 -17.94
N GLU A 185 -30.79 -22.21 -17.04
CA GLU A 185 -31.23 -23.59 -16.76
C GLU A 185 -32.68 -23.63 -16.28
N ARG A 186 -33.03 -22.76 -15.31
CA ARG A 186 -34.40 -22.65 -14.75
C ARG A 186 -35.43 -22.21 -15.79
N ILE A 187 -35.11 -21.22 -16.62
CA ILE A 187 -36.03 -20.69 -17.64
C ILE A 187 -36.25 -21.72 -18.75
N VAL A 188 -35.18 -22.41 -19.16
CA VAL A 188 -35.26 -23.48 -20.16
C VAL A 188 -36.07 -24.66 -19.64
N ASP A 189 -35.92 -25.03 -18.36
CA ASP A 189 -36.71 -26.09 -17.74
C ASP A 189 -38.18 -25.71 -17.56
N PHE A 190 -38.46 -24.44 -17.23
CA PHE A 190 -39.82 -23.95 -17.06
C PHE A 190 -40.56 -23.77 -18.40
N SER A 191 -39.85 -23.32 -19.44
CA SER A 191 -40.40 -23.17 -20.80
C SER A 191 -40.48 -24.51 -21.56
N GLY A 192 -39.81 -25.56 -21.06
CA GLY A 192 -39.77 -26.90 -21.64
C GLY A 192 -41.06 -27.69 -21.40
N ARG A 193 -42.18 -27.24 -21.95
CA ARG A 193 -43.51 -27.85 -21.76
C ARG A 193 -43.80 -29.08 -22.63
N ARG A 194 -42.78 -29.79 -23.12
CA ARG A 194 -42.93 -31.07 -23.82
C ARG A 194 -41.59 -31.81 -23.84
N ASP A 195 -41.64 -33.11 -23.57
CA ASP A 195 -40.56 -34.07 -23.83
C ASP A 195 -40.05 -33.90 -25.26
N SER A 196 -39.01 -33.10 -25.42
CA SER A 196 -38.41 -32.80 -26.71
C SER A 196 -37.00 -33.34 -26.71
N VAL A 197 -36.64 -34.03 -27.80
CA VAL A 197 -35.29 -34.54 -28.11
C VAL A 197 -34.14 -33.61 -27.66
N PRO A 198 -34.20 -32.27 -27.81
CA PRO A 198 -33.16 -31.36 -27.29
C PRO A 198 -32.97 -31.39 -25.76
N ARG A 199 -34.00 -31.68 -24.96
CA ARG A 199 -33.85 -31.83 -23.50
C ARG A 199 -33.07 -33.09 -23.14
N ARG A 200 -33.31 -34.19 -23.86
CA ARG A 200 -32.55 -35.44 -23.69
C ARG A 200 -31.10 -35.30 -24.16
N ALA A 201 -30.85 -34.54 -25.23
CA ALA A 201 -29.51 -34.22 -25.70
C ALA A 201 -28.70 -33.42 -24.65
N ARG A 202 -29.30 -32.36 -24.06
CA ARG A 202 -28.65 -31.59 -22.99
C ARG A 202 -28.36 -32.41 -21.73
N GLN A 203 -29.25 -33.33 -21.37
CA GLN A 203 -29.01 -34.26 -20.26
C GLN A 203 -27.90 -35.26 -20.58
N ALA A 204 -27.78 -35.70 -21.84
CA ALA A 204 -26.73 -36.60 -22.30
C ALA A 204 -25.34 -35.93 -22.32
N ASP A 205 -25.28 -34.64 -22.67
CA ASP A 205 -24.04 -33.84 -22.73
C ASP A 205 -23.56 -33.32 -21.36
N ASN A 206 -24.34 -33.53 -20.29
CA ASN A 206 -23.91 -33.15 -18.96
C ASN A 206 -22.65 -33.95 -18.57
N LYS A 207 -21.61 -33.28 -18.07
CA LYS A 207 -20.30 -33.88 -17.77
C LYS A 207 -20.40 -35.14 -16.89
N LEU A 208 -21.31 -35.14 -15.93
CA LEU A 208 -21.59 -36.29 -15.06
C LEU A 208 -22.30 -37.43 -15.80
N HIS A 209 -23.11 -37.12 -16.80
CA HIS A 209 -23.79 -38.10 -17.63
C HIS A 209 -22.85 -38.73 -18.67
N LEU A 210 -21.95 -37.95 -19.27
CA LEU A 210 -20.88 -38.46 -20.13
C LEU A 210 -19.93 -39.38 -19.35
N LEU A 211 -19.59 -39.02 -18.11
CA LEU A 211 -18.80 -39.89 -17.23
C LEU A 211 -19.55 -41.20 -16.95
N ARG A 212 -20.86 -41.14 -16.66
CA ARG A 212 -21.70 -42.34 -16.49
C ARG A 212 -21.73 -43.20 -17.75
N LEU A 213 -21.83 -42.61 -18.94
CA LEU A 213 -21.82 -43.34 -20.21
C LEU A 213 -20.46 -43.96 -20.53
N ALA A 214 -19.36 -43.24 -20.29
CA ALA A 214 -17.99 -43.75 -20.48
C ALA A 214 -17.73 -44.96 -19.58
N LEU A 215 -18.19 -44.91 -18.32
CA LEU A 215 -18.07 -46.02 -17.37
C LEU A 215 -19.00 -47.20 -17.75
N ARG A 216 -20.11 -46.95 -18.43
CA ARG A 216 -21.04 -47.99 -18.90
C ARG A 216 -20.64 -48.62 -20.25
N GLY A 217 -19.86 -47.89 -21.06
CA GLY A 217 -19.42 -48.27 -22.40
C GLY A 217 -18.26 -49.28 -22.42
N ASP A 218 -17.55 -49.44 -21.30
CA ASP A 218 -16.42 -50.37 -21.17
C ASP A 218 -16.84 -51.79 -20.72
N ASN A 219 -18.07 -52.21 -21.06
CA ASN A 219 -18.59 -53.55 -20.72
C ASN A 219 -18.22 -54.62 -21.77
N ASN A 220 -17.42 -54.29 -22.79
CA ASN A 220 -16.91 -55.27 -23.77
C ASN A 220 -15.54 -55.85 -23.40
N GLY A 221 -14.92 -55.40 -22.30
CA GLY A 221 -13.58 -55.80 -21.86
C GLY A 221 -13.55 -56.40 -20.45
N GLY A 222 -14.22 -57.53 -20.23
CA GLY A 222 -13.94 -58.48 -19.14
C GLY A 222 -14.18 -58.06 -17.68
N ASN A 223 -14.36 -56.77 -17.35
CA ASN A 223 -14.59 -56.29 -15.99
C ASN A 223 -15.75 -55.29 -15.98
N GLY A 224 -16.97 -55.80 -15.79
CA GLY A 224 -18.17 -54.97 -15.76
C GLY A 224 -18.13 -53.92 -14.64
N TRP A 225 -18.61 -52.72 -14.93
CA TRP A 225 -18.83 -51.69 -13.91
C TRP A 225 -20.25 -51.84 -13.35
N GLU A 226 -20.37 -52.02 -12.04
CA GLU A 226 -21.66 -52.07 -11.33
C GLU A 226 -21.92 -50.77 -10.54
N LEU A 227 -23.19 -50.39 -10.40
CA LEU A 227 -23.59 -49.24 -9.58
C LEU A 227 -23.62 -49.68 -8.12
N GLY A 228 -22.71 -49.14 -7.30
CA GLY A 228 -22.68 -49.39 -5.87
C GLY A 228 -23.80 -48.67 -5.12
N GLN A 229 -23.83 -48.85 -3.79
CA GLN A 229 -24.87 -48.38 -2.85
C GLN A 229 -25.24 -46.87 -2.91
N TRP A 230 -24.45 -46.05 -3.60
CA TRP A 230 -24.63 -44.59 -3.71
C TRP A 230 -24.69 -44.10 -5.16
N ASP A 231 -25.03 -44.97 -6.12
CA ASP A 231 -24.93 -44.71 -7.56
C ASP A 231 -23.51 -44.35 -8.05
N ILE A 232 -22.50 -44.66 -7.22
CA ILE A 232 -21.08 -44.52 -7.57
C ILE A 232 -20.63 -45.83 -8.23
N PRO A 233 -20.10 -45.79 -9.45
CA PRO A 233 -19.68 -46.99 -10.18
C PRO A 233 -18.44 -47.63 -9.53
N VAL A 234 -18.48 -48.95 -9.37
CA VAL A 234 -17.41 -49.80 -8.83
C VAL A 234 -17.11 -50.92 -9.83
N GLN A 235 -15.85 -51.36 -9.91
CA GLN A 235 -15.43 -52.42 -10.82
C GLN A 235 -15.56 -53.78 -10.13
N ASP A 236 -16.19 -54.75 -10.79
CA ASP A 236 -16.53 -56.10 -10.24
C ASP A 236 -15.31 -56.87 -9.72
N ASN A 237 -14.12 -56.61 -10.28
CA ASN A 237 -12.85 -57.27 -9.93
C ASN A 237 -11.82 -56.33 -9.26
N ALA A 238 -12.23 -55.14 -8.82
CA ALA A 238 -11.33 -54.32 -8.03
C ALA A 238 -11.06 -55.03 -6.69
N LYS A 239 -9.78 -55.34 -6.40
CA LYS A 239 -9.35 -55.77 -5.07
C LYS A 239 -10.02 -54.85 -4.05
N PRO A 240 -10.66 -55.38 -2.98
CA PRO A 240 -11.24 -54.54 -1.95
C PRO A 240 -10.10 -53.74 -1.34
N VAL A 241 -9.95 -52.50 -1.78
CA VAL A 241 -9.17 -51.49 -1.07
C VAL A 241 -10.03 -51.20 0.16
N ASP A 242 -9.52 -51.52 1.34
CA ASP A 242 -10.22 -51.38 2.61
C ASP A 242 -10.91 -50.02 2.68
N ARG A 243 -12.23 -50.03 2.41
CA ARG A 243 -13.05 -48.85 2.56
C ARG A 243 -13.46 -48.78 4.03
N PRO A 244 -13.39 -47.59 4.65
CA PRO A 244 -13.84 -47.42 6.02
C PRO A 244 -15.29 -47.88 6.17
N THR A 245 -15.52 -48.86 7.02
CA THR A 245 -16.88 -49.28 7.37
C THR A 245 -17.37 -48.41 8.52
N ILE A 246 -18.56 -47.82 8.34
CA ILE A 246 -19.22 -47.01 9.35
C ILE A 246 -20.18 -47.95 10.09
N SER A 247 -19.83 -48.28 11.32
CA SER A 247 -20.71 -48.95 12.29
C SER A 247 -20.96 -47.96 13.42
N ASN A 248 -22.23 -47.67 13.70
CA ASN A 248 -22.66 -46.78 14.78
C ASN A 248 -22.04 -45.36 14.76
N GLY A 249 -21.83 -44.79 13.57
CA GLY A 249 -21.39 -43.40 13.41
C GLY A 249 -19.90 -43.13 13.63
N LEU A 250 -19.07 -44.18 13.80
CA LEU A 250 -17.62 -44.06 13.87
C LEU A 250 -16.96 -44.80 12.69
N VAL A 251 -15.97 -44.14 12.08
CA VAL A 251 -15.18 -44.66 10.96
C VAL A 251 -14.00 -45.46 11.50
N ALA A 252 -13.91 -46.74 11.16
CA ALA A 252 -12.75 -47.59 11.49
C ALA A 252 -12.14 -48.22 10.24
N TYR A 253 -10.81 -48.40 10.27
CA TYR A 253 -10.06 -49.17 9.26
C TYR A 253 -9.80 -50.58 9.81
N ALA A 254 -10.14 -51.61 9.03
CA ALA A 254 -9.82 -52.98 9.41
C ALA A 254 -8.29 -53.17 9.40
N GLY A 255 -7.73 -53.57 10.54
CA GLY A 255 -6.30 -53.68 10.74
C GLY A 255 -5.68 -54.89 10.00
N LEU A 256 -4.48 -54.66 9.48
CA LEU A 256 -3.52 -55.65 8.99
C LEU A 256 -3.33 -56.80 10.00
N VAL A 257 -3.81 -57.99 9.65
CA VAL A 257 -3.49 -59.23 10.38
C VAL A 257 -2.40 -59.99 9.61
N GLY A 258 -1.22 -60.10 10.24
CA GLY A 258 -0.38 -61.30 10.15
C GLY A 258 1.05 -61.10 9.64
N GLY A 259 2.01 -60.96 10.55
CA GLY A 259 3.43 -61.08 10.21
C GLY A 259 4.45 -60.80 11.31
N GLY A 260 4.22 -61.21 12.56
CA GLY A 260 5.19 -61.05 13.66
C GLY A 260 5.27 -62.28 14.55
N ARG A 261 6.36 -63.04 14.44
CA ARG A 261 6.68 -64.23 15.24
C ARG A 261 6.76 -63.91 16.74
N VAL A 262 6.21 -64.81 17.55
CA VAL A 262 6.63 -65.05 18.94
C VAL A 262 7.45 -66.34 18.95
N PRO A 263 8.65 -66.40 19.57
CA PRO A 263 9.29 -67.65 19.93
C PRO A 263 8.96 -68.02 21.38
N GLU A 264 8.58 -69.28 21.63
CA GLU A 264 8.58 -69.88 22.96
C GLU A 264 9.69 -70.94 23.08
N GLY A 265 10.43 -70.89 24.19
CA GLY A 265 10.93 -72.09 24.87
C GLY A 265 12.44 -72.20 25.15
N GLY A 266 12.81 -72.18 26.44
CA GLY A 266 13.88 -73.04 26.97
C GLY A 266 14.94 -72.36 27.85
N VAL A 267 14.90 -72.68 29.16
CA VAL A 267 15.96 -72.74 30.21
C VAL A 267 17.20 -71.86 30.05
#